data_AF-A0A3D4UFM2-F1
#
_entry.id   AF-A0A3D4UFM2-F1
#
_cell.length_a   1.000
_cell.length_b   1.000
_cell.length_c   1.000
_cell.angle_alpha   90.00
_cell.angle_beta   90.00
_cell.angle_gamma   90.00
#
_symmetry.space_group_name_H-M   'P 1'
#
loop_
_entity.id
_entity.type
_entity.pdbx_description
1 polymer ?
#
loop_
_entity_poly.entity_id
_entity_poly.type
_entity_poly.pdbx_seq_one_letter_code
_entity_poly.pdbx_strand_id
1 'polypeptide(L)'
;PLPTARQQGYQMLAYTLMRPGRSIVYHNGRQIPRTGGFYPREGNPSALGWDPATQTIDETITTLMHLRNQVGYGQYFQLNTNISDVLVYERALNNQANCLVAVNDRFDSGTLNVTVSTSYPQGTRLHEMTGNAADPAIDPSDAIPETIVVGAGGSVTLTVPNNTTGSSEHGKGYLIYAESLPEAEVTFIGADGTIDPDPASFPDFIQRLSTATVITDDSFEIRLETTAGDPLDPNTDDNALFAFDQRNKDYNGNGTPDIPTTSSVIGGYEEFTTLKSPLYDSGNSFGLYRQEIDATQMS
;
A
#
# COMPACT_ATOMS: atom_id res chain seq x y z
N PRO A 1 10.16 12.51 -24.45
CA PRO A 1 9.97 13.52 -23.39
C PRO A 1 9.23 12.81 -22.27
N LEU A 2 9.72 12.96 -21.04
CA LEU A 2 9.04 12.36 -19.89
C LEU A 2 7.60 12.88 -19.82
N PRO A 3 6.62 12.02 -19.48
CA PRO A 3 5.25 12.44 -19.33
C PRO A 3 5.11 13.47 -18.21
N THR A 4 4.23 14.46 -18.40
CA THR A 4 3.84 15.37 -17.30
C THR A 4 3.05 14.62 -16.24
N ALA A 5 2.91 15.18 -15.03
CA ALA A 5 2.09 14.57 -13.96
C ALA A 5 0.67 14.20 -14.44
N ARG A 6 0.06 15.06 -15.27
CA ARG A 6 -1.21 14.77 -15.94
C ARG A 6 -1.18 13.54 -16.85
N GLN A 7 -0.11 13.37 -17.63
CA GLN A 7 0.06 12.26 -18.56
C GLN A 7 0.42 10.94 -17.86
N GLN A 8 0.94 11.02 -16.63
CA GLN A 8 1.28 9.87 -15.80
C GLN A 8 0.05 9.11 -15.27
N GLY A 9 -1.11 9.78 -15.18
CA GLY A 9 -2.40 9.13 -14.93
C GLY A 9 -2.53 8.45 -13.56
N TYR A 10 -1.97 9.04 -12.50
CA TYR A 10 -1.97 8.44 -11.16
C TYR A 10 -3.37 8.10 -10.64
N GLN A 11 -4.37 8.93 -10.89
CA GLN A 11 -5.78 8.65 -10.55
C GLN A 11 -6.34 7.42 -11.29
N MET A 12 -5.88 7.16 -12.51
CA MET A 12 -6.25 5.96 -13.28
C MET A 12 -5.50 4.73 -12.75
N LEU A 13 -4.25 4.90 -12.34
CA LEU A 13 -3.48 3.86 -11.64
C LEU A 13 -4.11 3.52 -10.30
N ALA A 14 -4.55 4.49 -9.50
CA ALA A 14 -5.28 4.26 -8.26
C ALA A 14 -6.52 3.39 -8.51
N TYR A 15 -7.35 3.72 -9.51
CA TYR A 15 -8.50 2.90 -9.89
C TYR A 15 -8.10 1.48 -10.33
N THR A 16 -7.10 1.35 -11.21
CA THR A 16 -6.74 0.03 -11.74
C THR A 16 -6.05 -0.85 -10.71
N LEU A 17 -5.20 -0.30 -9.84
CA LEU A 17 -4.55 -1.04 -8.77
C LEU A 17 -5.55 -1.47 -7.70
N MET A 18 -6.47 -0.57 -7.35
CA MET A 18 -7.43 -0.81 -6.27
C MET A 18 -8.73 -1.49 -6.72
N ARG A 19 -8.91 -1.85 -7.99
CA ARG A 19 -10.01 -2.71 -8.43
C ARG A 19 -9.59 -4.19 -8.49
N PRO A 20 -10.53 -5.15 -8.44
CA PRO A 20 -10.22 -6.56 -8.63
C PRO A 20 -9.55 -6.84 -9.98
N GLY A 21 -8.59 -7.76 -9.96
CA GLY A 21 -7.91 -8.25 -11.16
C GLY A 21 -6.39 -8.00 -11.16
N ARG A 22 -5.78 -8.38 -12.27
CA ARG A 22 -4.36 -8.14 -12.52
C ARG A 22 -4.19 -6.76 -13.15
N SER A 23 -3.31 -5.97 -12.58
CA SER A 23 -3.00 -4.63 -13.04
C SER A 23 -1.53 -4.55 -13.40
N ILE A 24 -1.22 -3.76 -14.41
CA ILE A 24 0.13 -3.61 -14.93
C ILE A 24 0.47 -2.13 -14.84
N VAL A 25 1.52 -1.82 -14.09
CA VAL A 25 2.16 -0.51 -14.14
C VAL A 25 3.31 -0.60 -15.14
N TYR A 26 3.24 0.19 -16.20
CA TYR A 26 4.27 0.20 -17.23
C TYR A 26 5.28 1.30 -16.94
N HIS A 27 6.54 0.93 -16.66
CA HIS A 27 7.63 1.87 -16.37
C HIS A 27 8.10 2.61 -17.64
N ASN A 28 9.02 2.02 -18.39
CA ASN A 28 9.52 2.56 -19.65
C ASN A 28 10.29 1.49 -20.43
N GLY A 29 10.21 1.49 -21.76
CA GLY A 29 11.06 0.67 -22.64
C GLY A 29 12.25 1.40 -23.26
N ARG A 30 12.39 2.72 -23.06
CA ARG A 30 13.39 3.58 -23.73
C ARG A 30 14.74 3.65 -23.02
N GLN A 31 14.79 3.34 -21.73
CA GLN A 31 16.06 3.30 -20.98
C GLN A 31 16.77 1.95 -21.08
N ILE A 32 16.12 0.92 -21.65
CA ILE A 32 16.75 -0.36 -21.92
C ILE A 32 17.49 -0.27 -23.26
N PRO A 33 18.85 -0.31 -23.29
CA PRO A 33 19.61 -0.20 -24.53
C PRO A 33 19.26 -1.35 -25.47
N ARG A 34 18.92 -1.03 -26.73
CA ARG A 34 18.62 -2.03 -27.76
C ARG A 34 19.02 -1.56 -29.16
N THR A 35 19.40 -2.50 -30.00
CA THR A 35 19.86 -2.24 -31.37
C THR A 35 18.67 -2.10 -32.32
N GLY A 36 18.00 -0.94 -32.30
CA GLY A 36 16.94 -0.57 -33.26
C GLY A 36 15.50 -0.96 -32.88
N GLY A 37 14.53 -0.61 -33.74
CA GLY A 37 13.10 -0.97 -33.61
C GLY A 37 12.16 0.14 -33.11
N PHE A 38 10.84 -0.12 -33.16
CA PHE A 38 9.78 0.75 -32.64
C PHE A 38 9.79 0.78 -31.11
N TYR A 39 9.98 1.95 -30.50
CA TYR A 39 9.85 2.10 -29.05
C TYR A 39 8.37 2.36 -28.74
N PRO A 40 7.76 1.62 -27.78
CA PRO A 40 6.51 2.05 -27.18
C PRO A 40 6.62 3.50 -26.68
N ARG A 41 5.46 4.15 -26.51
CA ARG A 41 5.43 5.44 -25.81
C ARG A 41 6.00 5.27 -24.40
N GLU A 42 6.58 6.34 -23.89
CA GLU A 42 7.09 6.39 -22.52
C GLU A 42 5.95 6.05 -21.55
N GLY A 43 6.20 5.10 -20.64
CA GLY A 43 5.25 4.74 -19.59
C GLY A 43 5.34 5.72 -18.43
N ASN A 44 5.07 5.24 -17.23
CA ASN A 44 5.28 6.02 -16.02
C ASN A 44 6.72 5.86 -15.50
N PRO A 45 7.57 6.91 -15.60
CA PRO A 45 8.97 6.82 -15.19
C PRO A 45 9.15 6.66 -13.67
N SER A 46 8.13 6.96 -12.85
CA SER A 46 8.18 6.76 -11.39
C SER A 46 7.69 5.39 -10.93
N ALA A 47 7.36 4.47 -11.87
CA ALA A 47 6.74 3.18 -11.53
C ALA A 47 7.56 2.29 -10.59
N LEU A 48 8.88 2.50 -10.53
CA LEU A 48 9.79 1.76 -9.64
C LEU A 48 10.17 2.54 -8.37
N GLY A 49 9.58 3.72 -8.13
CA GLY A 49 9.82 4.53 -6.93
C GLY A 49 10.87 5.64 -7.09
N TRP A 50 11.39 5.84 -8.30
CA TRP A 50 12.40 6.85 -8.61
C TRP A 50 11.90 7.80 -9.69
N ASP A 51 12.00 9.11 -9.47
CA ASP A 51 11.70 10.09 -10.51
C ASP A 51 12.98 10.52 -11.24
N PRO A 52 13.18 10.12 -12.51
CA PRO A 52 14.36 10.52 -13.28
C PRO A 52 14.37 12.00 -13.67
N ALA A 53 13.25 12.71 -13.57
CA ALA A 53 13.20 14.16 -13.85
C ALA A 53 13.82 14.98 -12.71
N THR A 54 13.54 14.59 -11.46
CA THR A 54 13.97 15.30 -10.25
C THR A 54 15.16 14.63 -9.55
N GLN A 55 15.48 13.38 -9.89
CA GLN A 55 16.49 12.54 -9.24
C GLN A 55 16.22 12.36 -7.74
N THR A 56 14.96 12.14 -7.39
CA THR A 56 14.51 11.87 -6.02
C THR A 56 13.57 10.66 -5.98
N ILE A 57 13.35 10.13 -4.78
CA ILE A 57 12.34 9.10 -4.54
C ILE A 57 10.95 9.71 -4.83
N ASP A 58 10.12 8.97 -5.54
CA ASP A 58 8.70 9.27 -5.75
C ASP A 58 7.89 8.03 -5.34
N GLU A 59 7.23 8.13 -4.19
CA GLU A 59 6.48 7.02 -3.59
C GLU A 59 5.04 6.92 -4.11
N THR A 60 4.62 7.76 -5.05
CA THR A 60 3.22 7.85 -5.49
C THR A 60 2.68 6.50 -5.95
N ILE A 61 3.43 5.77 -6.78
CA ILE A 61 3.00 4.46 -7.29
C ILE A 61 3.28 3.34 -6.29
N THR A 62 4.43 3.38 -5.60
CA THR A 62 4.78 2.34 -4.63
C THR A 62 3.81 2.33 -3.46
N THR A 63 3.35 3.50 -2.98
CA THR A 63 2.27 3.64 -2.00
C THR A 63 1.00 2.94 -2.47
N LEU A 64 0.52 3.22 -3.70
CA LEU A 64 -0.66 2.53 -4.25
C LEU A 64 -0.46 1.00 -4.34
N MET A 65 0.76 0.53 -4.62
CA MET A 65 1.09 -0.89 -4.60
C MET A 65 1.04 -1.49 -3.20
N HIS A 66 1.54 -0.78 -2.19
CA HIS A 66 1.43 -1.18 -0.78
C HIS A 66 -0.04 -1.28 -0.36
N LEU A 67 -0.83 -0.24 -0.62
CA LEU A 67 -2.26 -0.24 -0.31
C LEU A 67 -3.03 -1.33 -1.04
N ARG A 68 -2.69 -1.60 -2.30
CA ARG A 68 -3.27 -2.73 -3.03
C ARG A 68 -3.04 -4.06 -2.32
N ASN A 69 -1.84 -4.27 -1.79
CA ASN A 69 -1.48 -5.51 -1.10
C ASN A 69 -2.02 -5.57 0.33
N GLN A 70 -2.17 -4.44 1.01
CA GLN A 70 -2.65 -4.35 2.39
C GLN A 70 -4.17 -4.35 2.51
N VAL A 71 -4.88 -3.56 1.69
CA VAL A 71 -6.33 -3.33 1.82
C VAL A 71 -7.11 -3.52 0.52
N GLY A 72 -6.42 -3.58 -0.63
CA GLY A 72 -7.03 -3.70 -1.97
C GLY A 72 -7.50 -5.11 -2.37
N TYR A 73 -7.94 -5.95 -1.44
CA TYR A 73 -8.44 -7.31 -1.72
C TYR A 73 -9.98 -7.39 -1.62
N GLY A 74 -10.57 -8.51 -2.03
CA GLY A 74 -12.03 -8.73 -2.00
C GLY A 74 -12.78 -8.28 -3.26
N GLN A 75 -14.10 -8.27 -3.17
CA GLN A 75 -15.05 -7.83 -4.20
C GLN A 75 -15.06 -6.31 -4.37
N TYR A 76 -15.76 -5.83 -5.38
CA TYR A 76 -15.90 -4.41 -5.72
C TYR A 76 -17.36 -4.00 -5.61
N PHE A 77 -17.63 -2.90 -4.90
CA PHE A 77 -18.97 -2.34 -4.76
C PHE A 77 -18.95 -0.83 -5.02
N GLN A 78 -19.55 -0.38 -6.12
CA GLN A 78 -19.75 1.05 -6.38
C GLN A 78 -20.79 1.62 -5.41
N LEU A 79 -20.50 2.78 -4.83
CA LEU A 79 -21.33 3.37 -3.77
C LEU A 79 -22.12 4.61 -4.20
N ASN A 80 -21.67 5.32 -5.24
CA ASN A 80 -22.37 6.50 -5.76
C ASN A 80 -23.01 6.21 -7.13
N THR A 81 -24.19 6.79 -7.37
CA THR A 81 -24.92 6.64 -8.65
C THR A 81 -24.43 7.62 -9.72
N ASN A 82 -24.16 8.86 -9.33
CA ASN A 82 -23.56 9.86 -10.20
C ASN A 82 -22.03 9.72 -10.17
N ILE A 83 -21.48 9.25 -11.29
CA ILE A 83 -20.05 9.02 -11.49
C ILE A 83 -19.43 9.97 -12.52
N SER A 84 -20.09 11.10 -12.81
CA SER A 84 -19.64 12.01 -13.88
C SER A 84 -18.25 12.59 -13.62
N ASP A 85 -18.00 13.04 -12.38
CA ASP A 85 -16.72 13.65 -12.01
C ASP A 85 -15.97 12.79 -10.97
N VAL A 86 -16.69 12.13 -10.05
CA VAL A 86 -16.10 11.31 -8.97
C VAL A 86 -16.71 9.92 -9.00
N LEU A 87 -15.87 8.89 -8.94
CA LEU A 87 -16.27 7.52 -8.67
C LEU A 87 -15.84 7.13 -7.25
N VAL A 88 -16.79 6.62 -6.47
CA VAL A 88 -16.54 6.08 -5.13
C VAL A 88 -16.96 4.62 -5.08
N TYR A 89 -16.07 3.76 -4.61
CA TYR A 89 -16.34 2.35 -4.42
C TYR A 89 -15.63 1.81 -3.19
N GLU A 90 -16.16 0.73 -2.63
CA GLU A 90 -15.49 -0.02 -1.58
C GLU A 90 -14.94 -1.35 -2.11
N ARG A 91 -13.90 -1.82 -1.42
CA ARG A 91 -13.42 -3.19 -1.52
C ARG A 91 -13.85 -3.93 -0.26
N ALA A 92 -14.44 -5.10 -0.43
CA ALA A 92 -14.99 -5.85 0.69
C ALA A 92 -14.87 -7.36 0.50
N LEU A 93 -14.67 -8.10 1.58
CA LEU A 93 -14.66 -9.56 1.59
C LEU A 93 -15.58 -10.04 2.73
N ASN A 94 -16.39 -11.08 2.48
CA ASN A 94 -17.30 -11.64 3.50
C ASN A 94 -18.25 -10.60 4.14
N ASN A 95 -18.72 -9.62 3.36
CA ASN A 95 -19.55 -8.49 3.80
C ASN A 95 -18.87 -7.55 4.81
N GLN A 96 -17.54 -7.54 4.88
CA GLN A 96 -16.76 -6.55 5.63
C GLN A 96 -15.97 -5.69 4.64
N ALA A 97 -16.08 -4.38 4.78
CA ALA A 97 -15.28 -3.44 4.00
C ALA A 97 -13.81 -3.48 4.45
N ASN A 98 -12.91 -3.34 3.48
CA ASN A 98 -11.45 -3.30 3.67
C ASN A 98 -10.89 -1.90 3.37
N CYS A 99 -11.42 -1.26 2.33
CA CYS A 99 -11.09 0.12 2.00
C CYS A 99 -12.20 0.79 1.18
N LEU A 100 -12.22 2.11 1.23
CA LEU A 100 -13.02 3.01 0.43
C LEU A 100 -12.09 3.76 -0.52
N VAL A 101 -12.42 3.78 -1.80
CA VAL A 101 -11.60 4.42 -2.83
C VAL A 101 -12.45 5.46 -3.53
N ALA A 102 -11.90 6.67 -3.65
CA ALA A 102 -12.47 7.75 -4.45
C ALA A 102 -11.48 8.18 -5.52
N VAL A 103 -11.94 8.34 -6.76
CA VAL A 103 -11.12 8.84 -7.89
C VAL A 103 -11.93 9.87 -8.65
N ASN A 104 -11.29 10.91 -9.19
CA ASN A 104 -11.93 11.91 -10.05
C ASN A 104 -11.11 12.24 -11.29
N ASP A 105 -11.77 12.78 -12.30
CA ASP A 105 -11.17 13.13 -13.59
C ASP A 105 -11.04 14.64 -13.84
N ARG A 106 -11.37 15.47 -12.85
CA ARG A 106 -11.34 16.93 -12.97
C ARG A 106 -9.91 17.48 -12.89
N PHE A 107 -9.58 18.40 -13.80
CA PHE A 107 -8.28 19.09 -13.86
C PHE A 107 -8.37 20.60 -13.59
N ASP A 108 -9.55 21.13 -13.30
CA ASP A 108 -9.68 22.42 -12.64
C ASP A 108 -9.32 22.32 -11.15
N SER A 109 -8.91 23.42 -10.53
CA SER A 109 -8.52 23.40 -9.12
C SER A 109 -9.73 23.37 -8.17
N GLY A 110 -9.59 22.67 -7.05
CA GLY A 110 -10.61 22.59 -6.00
C GLY A 110 -10.77 21.19 -5.43
N THR A 111 -11.85 20.98 -4.70
CA THR A 111 -12.25 19.68 -4.14
C THR A 111 -13.72 19.40 -4.46
N LEU A 112 -14.10 18.13 -4.38
CA LEU A 112 -15.46 17.64 -4.61
C LEU A 112 -15.93 16.87 -3.39
N ASN A 113 -17.10 17.24 -2.86
CA ASN A 113 -17.71 16.52 -1.75
C ASN A 113 -18.67 15.45 -2.26
N VAL A 114 -18.49 14.21 -1.80
CA VAL A 114 -19.39 13.10 -2.12
C VAL A 114 -19.75 12.35 -0.84
N THR A 115 -21.04 12.23 -0.56
CA THR A 115 -21.55 11.43 0.55
C THR A 115 -22.02 10.07 0.02
N VAL A 116 -21.55 8.99 0.65
CA VAL A 116 -21.94 7.61 0.32
C VAL A 116 -22.33 6.84 1.57
N SER A 117 -22.97 5.67 1.38
CA SER A 117 -23.20 4.69 2.45
C SER A 117 -22.28 3.49 2.20
N THR A 118 -21.45 3.17 3.18
CA THR A 118 -20.48 2.07 3.17
C THR A 118 -21.00 0.86 3.95
N SER A 119 -20.34 -0.29 3.80
CA SER A 119 -20.58 -1.46 4.66
C SER A 119 -19.82 -1.44 5.99
N TYR A 120 -19.03 -0.39 6.27
CA TYR A 120 -18.39 -0.24 7.58
C TYR A 120 -19.40 -0.03 8.71
N PRO A 121 -19.14 -0.56 9.92
CA PRO A 121 -19.91 -0.24 11.11
C PRO A 121 -19.91 1.26 11.42
N GLN A 122 -21.02 1.75 11.98
CA GLN A 122 -21.05 3.11 12.54
C GLN A 122 -20.01 3.24 13.67
N GLY A 123 -19.25 4.34 13.65
CA GLY A 123 -18.20 4.64 14.62
C GLY A 123 -16.82 4.19 14.19
N THR A 124 -16.70 3.37 13.13
CA THR A 124 -15.40 3.01 12.56
C THR A 124 -14.64 4.26 12.12
N ARG A 125 -13.35 4.30 12.44
CA ARG A 125 -12.44 5.39 12.09
C ARG A 125 -11.64 4.98 10.86
N LEU A 126 -11.77 5.74 9.78
CA LEU A 126 -11.04 5.48 8.54
C LEU A 126 -10.00 6.57 8.33
N HIS A 127 -8.79 6.18 7.98
CA HIS A 127 -7.64 7.05 7.77
C HIS A 127 -7.33 7.18 6.29
N GLU A 128 -6.91 8.37 5.88
CA GLU A 128 -6.49 8.68 4.52
C GLU A 128 -5.11 8.08 4.27
N MET A 129 -5.03 7.05 3.44
CA MET A 129 -3.86 6.19 3.31
C MET A 129 -2.90 6.61 2.19
N THR A 130 -3.27 7.59 1.36
CA THR A 130 -2.46 7.99 0.19
C THR A 130 -1.46 9.10 0.50
N GLY A 131 -1.62 9.77 1.66
CA GLY A 131 -0.85 10.94 2.04
C GLY A 131 -1.31 12.23 1.36
N ASN A 132 -2.39 12.18 0.56
CA ASN A 132 -2.90 13.34 -0.16
C ASN A 132 -3.53 14.37 0.77
N ALA A 133 -4.12 13.94 1.89
CA ALA A 133 -4.63 14.86 2.91
C ALA A 133 -3.52 15.64 3.61
N ALA A 134 -2.39 14.99 3.91
CA ALA A 134 -1.27 15.61 4.60
C ALA A 134 -0.31 16.39 3.67
N ASP A 135 -0.45 16.26 2.35
CA ASP A 135 0.44 16.90 1.37
C ASP A 135 -0.04 18.34 1.08
N PRO A 136 0.68 19.39 1.52
CA PRO A 136 0.28 20.78 1.32
C PRO A 136 0.32 21.23 -0.15
N ALA A 137 0.94 20.46 -1.06
CA ALA A 137 0.85 20.72 -2.49
C ALA A 137 -0.50 20.29 -3.09
N ILE A 138 -1.22 19.40 -2.41
CA ILE A 138 -2.52 18.87 -2.82
C ILE A 138 -3.63 19.53 -2.00
N ASP A 139 -3.47 19.58 -0.68
CA ASP A 139 -4.41 20.18 0.25
C ASP A 139 -3.81 21.34 1.05
N PRO A 140 -3.56 22.50 0.40
CA PRO A 140 -2.99 23.66 1.08
C PRO A 140 -3.93 24.30 2.13
N SER A 141 -5.19 23.87 2.17
CA SER A 141 -6.23 24.42 3.04
C SER A 141 -6.64 23.51 4.18
N ASP A 142 -6.07 22.30 4.28
CA ASP A 142 -6.45 21.28 5.27
C ASP A 142 -7.96 20.97 5.20
N ALA A 143 -8.47 20.81 3.97
CA ALA A 143 -9.88 20.58 3.67
C ALA A 143 -10.23 19.09 3.57
N ILE A 144 -9.25 18.23 3.34
CA ILE A 144 -9.36 16.78 3.24
C ILE A 144 -9.05 16.20 4.62
N PRO A 145 -10.03 15.58 5.31
CA PRO A 145 -9.77 15.03 6.63
C PRO A 145 -8.81 13.84 6.56
N GLU A 146 -7.72 13.86 7.32
CA GLU A 146 -6.84 12.69 7.50
C GLU A 146 -7.59 11.50 8.13
N THR A 147 -8.59 11.77 8.96
CA THR A 147 -9.48 10.75 9.54
C THR A 147 -10.94 11.12 9.36
N ILE A 148 -11.76 10.16 8.96
CA ILE A 148 -13.23 10.25 8.93
C ILE A 148 -13.84 9.21 9.86
N VAL A 149 -14.99 9.52 10.45
CA VAL A 149 -15.75 8.58 11.29
C VAL A 149 -17.03 8.19 10.56
N VAL A 150 -17.27 6.88 10.45
CA VAL A 150 -18.46 6.34 9.81
C VAL A 150 -19.70 6.71 10.63
N GLY A 151 -20.62 7.42 10.00
CA GLY A 151 -21.87 7.87 10.60
C GLY A 151 -22.95 6.78 10.62
N ALA A 152 -24.14 7.17 11.07
CA ALA A 152 -25.31 6.28 11.08
C ALA A 152 -25.60 5.73 9.67
N GLY A 153 -25.94 4.44 9.59
CA GLY A 153 -26.22 3.76 8.32
C GLY A 153 -25.01 3.61 7.40
N GLY A 154 -23.78 3.65 7.94
CA GLY A 154 -22.56 3.54 7.15
C GLY A 154 -22.18 4.82 6.40
N SER A 155 -22.81 5.95 6.74
CA SER A 155 -22.65 7.21 5.99
C SER A 155 -21.28 7.84 6.20
N VAL A 156 -20.62 8.20 5.10
CA VAL A 156 -19.36 8.99 5.11
C VAL A 156 -19.44 10.08 4.05
N THR A 157 -18.80 11.22 4.32
CA THR A 157 -18.59 12.30 3.34
C THR A 157 -17.11 12.38 3.03
N LEU A 158 -16.77 12.29 1.75
CA LEU A 158 -15.41 12.37 1.24
C LEU A 158 -15.20 13.74 0.58
N THR A 159 -14.09 14.40 0.93
CA THR A 159 -13.60 15.61 0.26
C THR A 159 -12.50 15.21 -0.71
N VAL A 160 -12.83 14.95 -1.97
CA VAL A 160 -11.87 14.44 -2.97
C VAL A 160 -11.14 15.62 -3.63
N PRO A 161 -9.80 15.66 -3.66
CA PRO A 161 -9.06 16.73 -4.35
C PRO A 161 -9.21 16.59 -5.85
N ASN A 162 -9.35 17.69 -6.60
CA ASN A 162 -9.17 17.63 -8.05
C ASN A 162 -7.70 17.37 -8.40
N ASN A 163 -7.40 17.13 -9.69
CA ASN A 163 -6.05 16.81 -10.15
C ASN A 163 -5.09 18.02 -10.23
N THR A 164 -5.50 19.20 -9.73
CA THR A 164 -4.79 20.47 -9.83
C THR A 164 -4.98 21.33 -8.57
N THR A 165 -3.89 21.94 -8.08
CA THR A 165 -3.91 22.95 -7.01
C THR A 165 -3.36 24.27 -7.52
N GLY A 166 -4.21 25.30 -7.58
CA GLY A 166 -3.88 26.57 -8.23
C GLY A 166 -3.53 26.35 -9.71
N SER A 167 -2.26 26.56 -10.06
CA SER A 167 -1.72 26.29 -11.41
C SER A 167 -0.88 25.00 -11.50
N SER A 168 -0.74 24.25 -10.40
CA SER A 168 0.07 23.05 -10.32
C SER A 168 -0.78 21.81 -10.62
N GLU A 169 -0.59 21.20 -11.80
CA GLU A 169 -1.19 19.90 -12.12
C GLU A 169 -0.38 18.78 -11.46
N HIS A 170 -0.99 18.02 -10.54
CA HIS A 170 -0.33 16.90 -9.84
C HIS A 170 -0.94 15.53 -10.20
N GLY A 171 -2.16 15.47 -10.73
CA GLY A 171 -2.77 14.18 -11.13
C GLY A 171 -3.18 13.28 -9.96
N LYS A 172 -3.13 13.80 -8.73
CA LYS A 172 -3.47 13.07 -7.49
C LYS A 172 -4.93 13.25 -7.07
N GLY A 173 -5.83 13.24 -8.04
CA GLY A 173 -7.27 13.31 -7.82
C GLY A 173 -7.87 12.00 -7.32
N TYR A 174 -7.36 11.48 -6.21
CA TYR A 174 -7.83 10.23 -5.61
C TYR A 174 -7.58 10.19 -4.11
N LEU A 175 -8.35 9.37 -3.39
CA LEU A 175 -8.17 9.08 -1.97
C LEU A 175 -8.45 7.60 -1.72
N ILE A 176 -7.77 7.03 -0.73
CA ILE A 176 -8.03 5.67 -0.24
C ILE A 176 -8.16 5.78 1.26
N TYR A 177 -9.34 5.47 1.79
CA TYR A 177 -9.59 5.39 3.21
C TYR A 177 -9.69 3.93 3.66
N ALA A 178 -9.05 3.58 4.76
CA ALA A 178 -9.18 2.25 5.38
C ALA A 178 -9.10 2.40 6.91
N GLU A 179 -9.45 1.35 7.65
CA GLU A 179 -9.12 1.29 9.08
C GLU A 179 -7.60 1.42 9.26
N SER A 180 -7.16 1.97 10.38
CA SER A 180 -5.72 2.17 10.61
C SER A 180 -5.03 0.81 10.69
N LEU A 181 -3.93 0.67 9.96
CA LEU A 181 -3.10 -0.52 10.03
C LEU A 181 -2.12 -0.38 11.20
N PRO A 182 -1.79 -1.46 11.93
CA PRO A 182 -0.71 -1.42 12.90
C PRO A 182 0.59 -0.93 12.24
N GLU A 183 1.32 -0.08 12.94
CA GLU A 183 2.70 0.22 12.57
C GLU A 183 3.57 -0.97 12.95
N ALA A 184 4.55 -1.29 12.10
CA ALA A 184 5.31 -2.52 12.20
C ALA A 184 6.79 -2.26 11.92
N GLU A 185 7.67 -2.70 12.82
CA GLU A 185 9.11 -2.74 12.60
C GLU A 185 9.59 -4.20 12.56
N VAL A 186 10.14 -4.61 11.42
CA VAL A 186 10.74 -5.93 11.23
C VAL A 186 12.25 -5.81 11.40
N THR A 187 12.81 -6.64 12.27
CA THR A 187 14.25 -6.79 12.48
C THR A 187 14.67 -8.24 12.29
N PHE A 188 15.89 -8.42 11.77
CA PHE A 188 16.50 -9.74 11.56
C PHE A 188 17.67 -9.88 12.52
N ILE A 189 17.54 -10.76 13.51
CA ILE A 189 18.59 -11.06 14.48
C ILE A 189 19.48 -12.16 13.90
N GLY A 190 20.79 -11.92 13.87
CA GLY A 190 21.74 -12.77 13.14
C GLY A 190 22.03 -12.26 11.72
N ALA A 191 21.69 -11.01 11.39
CA ALA A 191 22.12 -10.38 10.14
C ALA A 191 23.62 -10.07 10.17
N ASP A 192 24.32 -10.37 9.06
CA ASP A 192 25.75 -10.20 8.88
C ASP A 192 26.14 -8.81 8.35
N GLY A 193 25.17 -8.09 7.81
CA GLY A 193 25.37 -6.74 7.30
C GLY A 193 24.25 -6.28 6.39
N THR A 194 24.56 -5.25 5.62
CA THR A 194 23.64 -4.64 4.66
C THR A 194 24.31 -4.42 3.32
N ILE A 195 23.50 -4.31 2.27
CA ILE A 195 23.90 -3.75 0.98
C ILE A 195 23.12 -2.47 0.78
N ASP A 196 23.86 -1.36 0.67
CA ASP A 196 23.30 -0.02 0.50
C ASP A 196 22.54 0.14 -0.83
N PRO A 197 21.66 1.15 -0.95
CA PRO A 197 21.09 1.55 -2.22
C PRO A 197 22.16 1.82 -3.27
N ASP A 198 21.83 1.58 -4.55
CA ASP A 198 22.74 1.91 -5.63
C ASP A 198 22.88 3.44 -5.77
N PRO A 199 24.05 3.97 -6.18
CA PRO A 199 24.21 5.40 -6.43
C PRO A 199 23.22 5.89 -7.50
N ALA A 200 22.74 7.14 -7.39
CA ALA A 200 21.79 7.75 -8.33
C ALA A 200 22.25 7.79 -9.81
N SER A 201 23.52 7.50 -10.09
CA SER A 201 24.06 7.34 -11.44
C SER A 201 23.76 5.97 -12.07
N PHE A 202 23.26 5.00 -11.30
CA PHE A 202 22.82 3.72 -11.84
C PHE A 202 21.59 3.89 -12.73
N PRO A 203 21.41 3.03 -13.74
CA PRO A 203 20.20 3.09 -14.54
C PRO A 203 18.96 2.81 -13.70
N ASP A 204 17.99 3.70 -13.74
CA ASP A 204 16.75 3.68 -12.96
C ASP A 204 15.94 2.39 -13.07
N PHE A 205 16.03 1.69 -14.20
CA PHE A 205 15.33 0.43 -14.45
C PHE A 205 15.95 -0.80 -13.77
N ILE A 206 17.12 -0.69 -13.13
CA ILE A 206 17.77 -1.77 -12.37
C ILE A 206 18.31 -1.35 -11.00
N GLN A 207 18.29 -0.07 -10.67
CA GLN A 207 18.88 0.40 -9.42
C GLN A 207 18.08 -0.06 -8.20
N ARG A 208 18.80 -0.38 -7.13
CA ARG A 208 18.25 -0.64 -5.82
C ARG A 208 18.02 0.68 -5.08
N LEU A 209 16.78 0.93 -4.65
CA LEU A 209 16.42 2.15 -3.94
C LEU A 209 16.50 2.03 -2.42
N SER A 210 16.45 0.81 -1.89
CA SER A 210 16.44 0.54 -0.45
C SER A 210 17.61 -0.35 -0.03
N THR A 211 18.00 -0.22 1.24
CA THR A 211 19.00 -1.10 1.85
C THR A 211 18.47 -2.54 1.91
N ALA A 212 19.32 -3.50 1.54
CA ALA A 212 19.02 -4.92 1.69
C ALA A 212 19.77 -5.50 2.91
N THR A 213 19.07 -6.25 3.76
CA THR A 213 19.69 -6.98 4.87
C THR A 213 20.32 -8.28 4.34
N VAL A 214 21.52 -8.62 4.82
CA VAL A 214 22.26 -9.83 4.43
C VAL A 214 22.34 -10.79 5.60
N ILE A 215 21.98 -12.05 5.35
CA ILE A 215 22.09 -13.18 6.27
C ILE A 215 22.88 -14.27 5.55
N THR A 216 23.95 -14.75 6.16
CA THR A 216 24.86 -15.78 5.64
C THR A 216 24.97 -16.99 6.56
N ASP A 217 24.54 -16.86 7.81
CA ASP A 217 24.42 -17.97 8.75
C ASP A 217 23.26 -18.91 8.37
N ASP A 218 23.37 -20.18 8.78
CA ASP A 218 22.36 -21.23 8.57
C ASP A 218 21.08 -21.01 9.40
N SER A 219 21.06 -20.03 10.30
CA SER A 219 19.91 -19.71 11.13
C SER A 219 19.84 -18.23 11.49
N PHE A 220 18.64 -17.69 11.61
CA PHE A 220 18.40 -16.33 12.10
C PHE A 220 17.03 -16.23 12.79
N GLU A 221 16.77 -15.13 13.49
CA GLU A 221 15.43 -14.84 14.03
C GLU A 221 14.81 -13.66 13.28
N ILE A 222 13.54 -13.81 12.88
CA ILE A 222 12.69 -12.66 12.59
C ILE A 222 12.06 -12.15 13.86
N ARG A 223 12.08 -10.84 14.03
CA ARG A 223 11.36 -10.15 15.10
C ARG A 223 10.53 -9.04 14.49
N LEU A 224 9.25 -9.05 14.83
CA LEU A 224 8.29 -8.02 14.48
C LEU A 224 7.81 -7.37 15.76
N GLU A 225 8.00 -6.05 15.87
CA GLU A 225 7.38 -5.20 16.88
C GLU A 225 6.28 -4.38 16.23
N THR A 226 5.12 -4.27 16.89
CA THR A 226 3.95 -3.58 16.38
C THR A 226 3.42 -2.55 17.37
N THR A 227 2.96 -1.41 16.86
CA THR A 227 2.26 -0.38 17.63
C THR A 227 0.91 -0.06 17.01
N ALA A 228 0.00 0.49 17.81
CA ALA A 228 -1.30 0.92 17.32
C ALA A 228 -1.13 2.03 16.27
N GLY A 229 -1.65 1.81 15.06
CA GLY A 229 -1.69 2.87 14.04
C GLY A 229 -2.72 3.96 14.33
N ASP A 230 -3.70 3.69 15.18
CA ASP A 230 -4.62 4.69 15.72
C ASP A 230 -4.75 4.50 17.24
N PRO A 231 -4.23 5.41 18.08
CA PRO A 231 -4.34 5.31 19.53
C PRO A 231 -5.79 5.30 20.05
N LEU A 232 -6.75 5.72 19.24
CA LEU A 232 -8.18 5.71 19.56
C LEU A 232 -8.91 4.47 19.04
N ASP A 233 -8.21 3.58 18.33
CA ASP A 233 -8.71 2.26 17.94
C ASP A 233 -8.10 1.18 18.84
N PRO A 234 -8.85 0.64 19.82
CA PRO A 234 -8.34 -0.40 20.69
C PRO A 234 -8.20 -1.77 20.01
N ASN A 235 -8.74 -1.95 18.80
CA ASN A 235 -8.87 -3.26 18.16
C ASN A 235 -7.81 -3.49 17.08
N THR A 236 -6.54 -3.23 17.41
CA THR A 236 -5.42 -3.30 16.47
C THR A 236 -4.46 -4.44 16.82
N ASP A 237 -3.82 -5.01 15.80
CA ASP A 237 -2.77 -6.04 15.92
C ASP A 237 -3.22 -7.26 16.75
N ASP A 238 -4.15 -8.03 16.16
CA ASP A 238 -4.66 -9.31 16.68
C ASP A 238 -3.79 -10.51 16.30
N ASN A 239 -3.12 -10.41 15.14
CA ASN A 239 -2.25 -11.44 14.62
C ASN A 239 -1.14 -10.84 13.74
N ALA A 240 -0.04 -11.57 13.64
CA ALA A 240 0.96 -11.38 12.61
C ALA A 240 1.28 -12.71 11.95
N LEU A 241 1.57 -12.63 10.66
CA LEU A 241 1.96 -13.77 9.84
C LEU A 241 3.23 -13.42 9.08
N PHE A 242 4.04 -14.43 8.75
CA PHE A 242 5.24 -14.24 7.95
C PHE A 242 5.30 -15.26 6.81
N ALA A 243 6.11 -14.98 5.79
CA ALA A 243 6.38 -15.92 4.71
C ALA A 243 7.73 -15.60 4.06
N PHE A 244 8.40 -16.63 3.55
CA PHE A 244 9.61 -16.52 2.74
C PHE A 244 9.43 -17.23 1.38
N ASP A 245 10.38 -17.00 0.47
CA ASP A 245 10.42 -17.58 -0.88
C ASP A 245 9.08 -17.48 -1.64
N GLN A 246 8.62 -18.62 -2.17
CA GLN A 246 7.38 -18.78 -2.93
C GLN A 246 6.19 -19.14 -2.01
N ARG A 247 6.32 -18.95 -0.69
CA ARG A 247 5.25 -19.22 0.30
C ARG A 247 4.72 -20.65 0.23
N ASN A 248 5.63 -21.62 0.17
CA ASN A 248 5.30 -23.02 -0.07
C ASN A 248 6.11 -24.01 0.78
N LYS A 249 6.87 -23.52 1.76
CA LYS A 249 7.65 -24.30 2.70
C LYS A 249 7.26 -23.87 4.11
N ASP A 250 7.28 -24.84 5.01
CA ASP A 250 7.11 -24.62 6.45
C ASP A 250 8.39 -23.97 7.00
N TYR A 251 8.25 -22.75 7.50
CA TYR A 251 9.35 -22.00 8.10
C TYR A 251 9.21 -21.81 9.61
N ASN A 252 8.15 -22.34 10.24
CA ASN A 252 7.98 -22.28 11.69
C ASN A 252 8.16 -23.64 12.39
N GLY A 253 8.41 -24.70 11.61
CA GLY A 253 8.75 -26.05 12.08
C GLY A 253 7.56 -26.86 12.58
N ASN A 254 6.32 -26.49 12.21
CA ASN A 254 5.10 -27.17 12.63
C ASN A 254 4.77 -28.43 11.79
N GLY A 255 5.51 -28.68 10.71
CA GLY A 255 5.40 -29.80 9.78
C GLY A 255 4.66 -29.51 8.46
N THR A 256 3.91 -28.41 8.33
CA THR A 256 3.16 -28.02 7.11
C THR A 256 2.79 -26.54 7.14
N PRO A 257 2.71 -25.83 6.00
CA PRO A 257 2.29 -24.43 6.01
C PRO A 257 0.95 -24.19 6.72
N ASP A 258 0.93 -23.28 7.70
CA ASP A 258 -0.26 -23.01 8.53
C ASP A 258 -1.45 -22.59 7.68
N ILE A 259 -1.21 -21.69 6.73
CA ILE A 259 -2.23 -21.24 5.80
C ILE A 259 -2.03 -21.95 4.45
N PRO A 260 -3.01 -22.75 3.98
CA PRO A 260 -2.90 -23.44 2.71
C PRO A 260 -2.54 -22.49 1.57
N THR A 261 -1.61 -22.89 0.71
CA THR A 261 -1.15 -22.08 -0.45
C THR A 261 -2.27 -21.77 -1.46
N THR A 262 -3.40 -22.47 -1.35
CA THR A 262 -4.62 -22.25 -2.13
C THR A 262 -5.51 -21.13 -1.58
N SER A 263 -5.23 -20.60 -0.39
CA SER A 263 -5.95 -19.46 0.17
C SER A 263 -5.75 -18.21 -0.69
N SER A 264 -6.83 -17.49 -0.95
CA SER A 264 -6.88 -16.43 -1.95
C SER A 264 -6.24 -15.11 -1.53
N VAL A 265 -6.02 -14.90 -0.22
CA VAL A 265 -5.50 -13.64 0.33
C VAL A 265 -4.13 -13.85 0.97
N ILE A 266 -4.06 -14.77 1.94
CA ILE A 266 -2.86 -15.02 2.78
C ILE A 266 -2.32 -16.44 2.60
N GLY A 267 -2.50 -17.07 1.43
CA GLY A 267 -2.01 -18.42 1.17
C GLY A 267 -0.49 -18.55 1.33
N GLY A 268 -0.07 -19.59 2.07
CA GLY A 268 1.34 -19.91 2.30
C GLY A 268 2.04 -19.05 3.35
N TYR A 269 1.28 -18.24 4.10
CA TYR A 269 1.81 -17.59 5.29
C TYR A 269 1.84 -18.55 6.48
N GLU A 270 2.78 -18.32 7.38
CA GLU A 270 3.04 -19.06 8.61
C GLU A 270 2.74 -18.20 9.84
N GLU A 271 2.33 -18.87 10.92
CA GLU A 271 2.14 -18.30 12.25
C GLU A 271 3.48 -18.24 13.01
N PHE A 272 3.62 -17.24 13.89
CA PHE A 272 4.77 -17.18 14.80
C PHE A 272 4.60 -18.19 15.95
N THR A 273 5.47 -19.20 16.02
CA THR A 273 5.42 -20.25 17.04
C THR A 273 6.44 -20.04 18.16
N THR A 274 7.52 -19.29 17.91
CA THR A 274 8.54 -19.02 18.94
C THR A 274 8.04 -17.98 19.97
N LEU A 275 7.46 -16.88 19.52
CA LEU A 275 6.73 -15.93 20.38
C LEU A 275 5.59 -15.27 19.59
N LYS A 276 4.41 -15.22 20.19
CA LYS A 276 3.23 -14.51 19.69
C LYS A 276 2.58 -13.74 20.84
N SER A 277 2.81 -12.44 20.87
CA SER A 277 2.29 -11.53 21.89
C SER A 277 1.62 -10.32 21.22
N PRO A 278 0.37 -10.45 20.74
CA PRO A 278 -0.34 -9.37 20.06
C PRO A 278 -0.58 -8.15 20.95
N LEU A 279 -0.86 -6.99 20.34
CA LEU A 279 -1.33 -5.81 21.07
C LEU A 279 -2.81 -5.93 21.46
N TYR A 280 -3.62 -6.54 20.60
CA TYR A 280 -5.05 -6.75 20.84
C TYR A 280 -5.28 -7.54 22.15
N ASP A 281 -6.15 -7.01 23.01
CA ASP A 281 -6.55 -7.60 24.31
C ASP A 281 -5.40 -7.97 25.28
N SER A 282 -4.15 -7.53 25.04
CA SER A 282 -3.00 -7.95 25.85
C SER A 282 -2.64 -7.00 26.99
N GLY A 283 -3.07 -5.73 26.91
CA GLY A 283 -2.66 -4.68 27.85
C GLY A 283 -1.19 -4.24 27.69
N ASN A 284 -0.50 -4.71 26.66
CA ASN A 284 0.86 -4.30 26.33
C ASN A 284 0.87 -2.92 25.66
N SER A 285 2.06 -2.29 25.62
CA SER A 285 2.28 -1.04 24.86
C SER A 285 2.67 -1.30 23.39
N PHE A 286 3.06 -2.53 23.05
CA PHE A 286 3.42 -2.98 21.71
C PHE A 286 3.09 -4.47 21.57
N GLY A 287 2.86 -4.93 20.35
CA GLY A 287 2.86 -6.35 20.02
C GLY A 287 4.28 -6.83 19.69
N LEU A 288 4.56 -8.10 20.00
CA LEU A 288 5.86 -8.71 19.77
C LEU A 288 5.70 -10.13 19.24
N TYR A 289 6.30 -10.36 18.08
CA TYR A 289 6.33 -11.65 17.41
C TYR A 289 7.77 -12.04 17.10
N ARG A 290 8.13 -13.30 17.38
CA ARG A 290 9.46 -13.83 17.08
C ARG A 290 9.35 -15.20 16.46
N GLN A 291 10.21 -15.48 15.50
CA GLN A 291 10.35 -16.80 14.91
C GLN A 291 11.81 -17.08 14.59
N GLU A 292 12.33 -18.19 15.11
CA GLU A 292 13.61 -18.75 14.68
C GLU A 292 13.43 -19.45 13.33
N ILE A 293 14.34 -19.18 12.41
CA ILE A 293 14.32 -19.61 11.02
C ILE A 293 15.56 -20.45 10.74
N ASP A 294 15.35 -21.65 10.19
CA ASP A 294 16.39 -22.49 9.59
C ASP A 294 16.60 -22.06 8.13
N ALA A 295 17.66 -21.29 7.88
CA ALA A 295 17.98 -20.76 6.57
C ALA A 295 18.52 -21.84 5.61
N THR A 296 18.90 -23.02 6.09
CA THR A 296 19.33 -24.14 5.22
C THR A 296 18.21 -24.64 4.31
N GLN A 297 16.96 -24.30 4.63
CA GLN A 297 15.78 -24.63 3.85
C GLN A 297 15.44 -23.59 2.78
N MET A 298 16.09 -22.42 2.79
CA MET A 298 15.87 -21.34 1.83
C MET A 298 16.60 -21.62 0.50
N SER A 299 16.05 -21.14 -0.61
CA SER A 299 16.56 -21.40 -1.97
C SER A 299 16.59 -20.19 -2.86
#